data_AF-E3CWA3-F1
#
_entry.id   AF-E3CWA3-F1
#
_cell.length_a   1.000
_cell.length_b   1.000
_cell.length_c   1.000
_cell.angle_alpha   90.00
_cell.angle_beta   90.00
_cell.angle_gamma   90.00
#
_symmetry.space_group_name_H-M   'P 1'
#
loop_
_entity.id
_entity.type
_entity.pdbx_description
1 polymer ?
#
loop_
_entity_poly.entity_id
_entity_poly.type
_entity_poly.pdbx_seq_one_letter_code
_entity_poly.pdbx_strand_id
1 'polypeptide(L)'
;MTPRLRRRPGSLFSAGRAVVYGTTVLLIVAGWIWAYGAYMRHYREMNPEIAWVVPWVHRDLVPLKGVLLWNETVLVAPGTGVVRYPLSAGPVKVARGAVVATVNGVAVRAPSQGIFLAAVDGKEGRWRYPLLWPGQDELPPAPPVRWFRDGQTLKGRAPLGKVVLQPQEIRLLGYLDLVGTIPKGLEDRRLAIRRDPDDTGSMGEVRVYENLGARSKLYLGLPWITPDLVRSRGIVLQVEAGQMEGVAVPETALTTRQGRRGVFSVRGAQAVFQKVEGKPIGGGRFLVNQGLSLGDAVIVEGAHAREGRVQLW
;
A
#
# COMPACT_ATOMS: atom_id res chain seq x y z
N MET A 1 28.40 -70.18 -72.50
CA MET A 1 28.62 -68.85 -71.89
C MET A 1 27.49 -68.56 -70.92
N THR A 2 27.77 -68.53 -69.62
CA THR A 2 26.91 -67.97 -68.57
C THR A 2 27.78 -67.74 -67.33
N PRO A 3 27.83 -66.53 -66.74
CA PRO A 3 28.76 -66.23 -65.65
C PRO A 3 28.16 -66.64 -64.30
N ARG A 4 28.93 -67.39 -63.48
CA ARG A 4 28.59 -67.64 -62.09
C ARG A 4 28.95 -66.41 -61.25
N LEU A 5 27.92 -65.79 -60.68
CA LEU A 5 27.97 -64.72 -59.69
C LEU A 5 28.84 -65.11 -58.47
N ARG A 6 29.88 -64.29 -58.23
CA ARG A 6 30.72 -64.35 -57.04
C ARG A 6 29.96 -63.70 -55.87
N ARG A 7 29.29 -64.51 -55.03
CA ARG A 7 28.72 -64.03 -53.76
C ARG A 7 29.85 -63.71 -52.78
N ARG A 8 29.94 -62.45 -52.34
CA ARG A 8 30.75 -62.03 -51.18
C ARG A 8 30.13 -62.62 -49.91
N PRO A 9 30.87 -63.34 -49.05
CA PRO A 9 30.38 -63.72 -47.73
C PRO A 9 30.76 -62.66 -46.69
N GLY A 10 29.81 -62.32 -45.81
CA GLY A 10 30.14 -61.85 -44.46
C GLY A 10 29.73 -60.43 -44.06
N SER A 11 28.47 -60.02 -44.21
CA SER A 11 27.94 -58.79 -43.57
C SER A 11 27.17 -59.03 -42.26
N LEU A 12 27.01 -60.28 -41.82
CA LEU A 12 26.22 -60.64 -40.63
C LEU A 12 27.03 -60.61 -39.31
N PHE A 13 28.35 -60.83 -39.36
CA PHE A 13 29.21 -60.78 -38.17
C PHE A 13 29.56 -59.35 -37.71
N SER A 14 29.45 -58.36 -38.60
CA SER A 14 29.66 -56.94 -38.26
C SER A 14 28.42 -56.29 -37.64
N ALA A 15 27.22 -56.74 -38.00
CA ALA A 15 25.96 -56.19 -37.50
C ALA A 15 25.73 -56.50 -36.01
N GLY A 16 25.98 -57.73 -35.57
CA GLY A 16 25.86 -58.11 -34.15
C GLY A 16 26.87 -57.38 -33.26
N ARG A 17 28.10 -57.17 -33.74
CA ARG A 17 29.11 -56.36 -33.06
C ARG A 17 28.73 -54.88 -33.00
N ALA A 18 28.15 -54.34 -34.07
CA ALA A 18 27.67 -52.96 -34.11
C ALA A 18 26.49 -52.72 -33.15
N VAL A 19 25.57 -53.69 -33.03
CA VAL A 19 24.46 -53.62 -32.06
C VAL A 19 24.98 -53.70 -30.62
N VAL A 20 25.85 -54.66 -30.31
CA VAL A 20 26.45 -54.78 -28.97
C VAL A 20 27.23 -53.51 -28.62
N TYR A 21 28.06 -53.02 -29.54
CA TYR A 21 28.82 -51.79 -29.35
C TYR A 21 27.90 -50.56 -29.16
N GLY A 22 26.86 -50.43 -29.99
CA GLY A 22 25.86 -49.36 -29.87
C GLY A 22 25.14 -49.38 -28.53
N THR A 23 24.71 -50.56 -28.06
CA THR A 23 24.08 -50.72 -26.74
C THR A 23 25.04 -50.40 -25.60
N THR A 24 26.31 -50.83 -25.69
CA THR A 24 27.33 -50.49 -24.68
C THR A 24 27.59 -48.99 -24.63
N VAL A 25 27.72 -48.32 -25.79
CA VAL A 25 27.89 -46.86 -25.85
C VAL A 25 26.68 -46.15 -25.27
N LEU A 26 25.45 -46.59 -25.57
CA LEU A 26 24.23 -46.05 -24.98
C LEU A 26 24.19 -46.21 -23.46
N LEU A 27 24.60 -47.36 -22.93
CA LEU A 27 24.67 -47.59 -21.48
C LEU A 27 25.72 -46.68 -20.81
N ILE A 28 26.86 -46.48 -21.46
CA ILE A 28 27.90 -45.55 -20.97
C ILE A 28 27.34 -44.12 -20.95
N VAL A 29 26.73 -43.67 -22.05
CA VAL A 29 26.12 -42.33 -22.14
C VAL A 29 25.01 -42.16 -21.09
N ALA A 30 24.13 -43.14 -20.93
CA ALA A 30 23.08 -43.13 -19.91
C ALA A 30 23.67 -43.07 -18.49
N GLY A 31 24.75 -43.83 -18.23
CA GLY A 31 25.48 -43.79 -16.97
C GLY A 31 26.09 -42.41 -16.68
N TRP A 32 26.68 -41.77 -17.69
CA TRP A 32 27.20 -40.40 -17.59
C TRP A 32 26.10 -39.37 -17.31
N ILE A 33 24.98 -39.45 -18.02
CA ILE A 33 23.83 -38.55 -17.80
C ILE A 33 23.30 -38.72 -16.36
N TRP A 34 23.18 -39.97 -15.88
CA TRP A 34 22.74 -40.24 -14.52
C TRP A 34 23.73 -39.72 -13.47
N ALA A 35 25.03 -39.99 -13.64
CA ALA A 35 26.08 -39.54 -12.73
C ALA A 35 26.17 -38.00 -12.69
N TYR A 36 26.09 -37.36 -13.85
CA TYR A 36 26.06 -35.90 -13.95
C TYR A 36 24.80 -35.32 -13.29
N GLY A 37 23.62 -35.93 -13.50
CA GLY A 37 22.39 -35.53 -12.84
C GLY A 37 22.42 -35.71 -11.32
N ALA A 38 23.04 -36.79 -10.82
CA ALA A 38 23.27 -37.00 -9.40
C ALA A 38 24.22 -35.97 -8.81
N TYR A 39 25.34 -35.69 -9.49
CA TYR A 39 26.29 -34.66 -9.12
C TYR A 39 25.64 -33.27 -9.06
N MET A 40 24.88 -32.90 -10.09
CA MET A 40 24.24 -31.57 -10.15
C MET A 40 23.19 -31.39 -9.05
N ARG A 41 22.45 -32.46 -8.70
CA ARG A 41 21.52 -32.43 -7.55
C ARG A 41 22.28 -32.20 -6.25
N HIS A 42 23.34 -32.97 -6.02
CA HIS A 42 24.16 -32.83 -4.82
C HIS A 42 24.81 -31.45 -4.72
N TYR A 43 25.30 -30.91 -5.84
CA TYR A 43 25.91 -29.58 -5.91
C TYR A 43 24.90 -28.49 -5.54
N ARG A 44 23.66 -28.56 -6.03
CA ARG A 44 22.59 -27.61 -5.69
C ARG A 44 22.14 -27.73 -4.23
N GLU A 45 22.12 -28.94 -3.68
CA GLU A 45 21.82 -29.16 -2.26
C GLU A 45 22.91 -28.54 -1.36
N MET A 46 24.18 -28.60 -1.78
CA MET A 46 25.30 -28.02 -1.04
C MET A 46 25.43 -26.51 -1.20
N ASN A 47 25.03 -25.95 -2.35
CA ASN A 47 25.15 -24.52 -2.66
C ASN A 47 23.77 -23.88 -2.89
N PRO A 48 22.92 -23.81 -1.83
CA PRO A 48 21.62 -23.18 -1.95
C PRO A 48 21.75 -21.67 -2.12
N GLU A 49 20.85 -21.07 -2.88
CA GLU A 49 20.67 -19.63 -2.86
C GLU A 49 20.11 -19.20 -1.50
N ILE A 50 20.75 -18.20 -0.89
CA ILE A 50 20.34 -17.65 0.40
C ILE A 50 19.85 -16.23 0.28
N ALA A 51 18.84 -15.89 1.07
CA ALA A 51 18.40 -14.53 1.28
C ALA A 51 18.67 -14.12 2.73
N TRP A 52 19.21 -12.93 2.90
CA TRP A 52 19.36 -12.33 4.23
C TRP A 52 18.01 -11.82 4.73
N VAL A 53 17.75 -12.11 5.98
CA VAL A 53 16.55 -11.71 6.69
C VAL A 53 16.66 -10.23 7.05
N VAL A 54 15.75 -9.40 6.51
CA VAL A 54 15.75 -7.93 6.68
C VAL A 54 14.65 -7.46 7.63
N PRO A 55 14.88 -6.40 8.43
CA PRO A 55 13.84 -5.84 9.29
C PRO A 55 12.67 -5.34 8.45
N TRP A 56 11.46 -5.61 8.92
CA TRP A 56 10.25 -5.18 8.22
C TRP A 56 9.13 -4.87 9.21
N VAL A 57 8.39 -3.81 8.89
CA VAL A 57 7.18 -3.41 9.62
C VAL A 57 6.04 -3.40 8.63
N HIS A 58 5.01 -4.20 8.91
CA HIS A 58 3.78 -4.21 8.14
C HIS A 58 2.67 -3.59 8.98
N ARG A 59 1.90 -2.70 8.35
CA ARG A 59 0.75 -2.05 8.97
C ARG A 59 -0.50 -2.46 8.23
N ASP A 60 -1.49 -2.91 8.99
CA ASP A 60 -2.82 -3.16 8.48
C ASP A 60 -3.56 -1.82 8.43
N LEU A 61 -3.96 -1.38 7.23
CA LEU A 61 -4.62 -0.10 7.01
C LEU A 61 -6.06 -0.34 6.57
N VAL A 62 -7.00 0.38 7.20
CA VAL A 62 -8.42 0.35 6.85
C VAL A 62 -8.83 1.73 6.32
N PRO A 63 -9.48 1.81 5.15
CA PRO A 63 -9.90 3.09 4.58
C PRO A 63 -11.07 3.69 5.37
N LEU A 64 -10.89 4.91 5.88
CA LEU A 64 -11.91 5.74 6.48
C LEU A 64 -12.43 6.74 5.45
N LYS A 65 -13.62 6.48 4.91
CA LYS A 65 -14.32 7.42 4.04
C LYS A 65 -15.15 8.38 4.87
N GLY A 66 -15.05 9.68 4.61
CA GLY A 66 -15.77 10.68 5.38
C GLY A 66 -15.91 12.03 4.70
N VAL A 67 -16.62 12.90 5.41
CA VAL A 67 -16.82 14.29 5.06
C VAL A 67 -16.15 15.20 6.07
N LEU A 68 -15.48 16.23 5.57
CA LEU A 68 -14.79 17.23 6.35
C LEU A 68 -15.72 18.39 6.70
N LEU A 69 -15.57 18.86 7.93
CA LEU A 69 -16.31 19.94 8.55
C LEU A 69 -15.31 20.98 9.05
N TRP A 70 -15.56 22.23 8.67
CA TRP A 70 -14.76 23.38 9.03
C TRP A 70 -15.59 24.65 8.99
N ASN A 71 -15.12 25.68 9.68
CA ASN A 71 -15.67 27.01 9.62
C ASN A 71 -15.06 27.77 8.44
N GLU A 72 -15.90 28.46 7.68
CA GLU A 72 -15.48 29.25 6.52
C GLU A 72 -16.34 30.50 6.35
N THR A 73 -15.85 31.45 5.58
CA THR A 73 -16.60 32.66 5.20
C THR A 73 -16.59 32.82 3.68
N VAL A 74 -17.77 32.93 3.10
CA VAL A 74 -17.94 33.14 1.66
C VAL A 74 -17.66 34.60 1.33
N LEU A 75 -16.85 34.81 0.29
CA LEU A 75 -16.59 36.13 -0.25
C LEU A 75 -17.50 36.35 -1.46
N VAL A 76 -18.08 37.53 -1.53
CA VAL A 76 -18.98 37.96 -2.61
C VAL A 76 -18.38 39.13 -3.37
N ALA A 77 -18.67 39.20 -4.66
CA ALA A 77 -18.27 40.34 -5.46
C ALA A 77 -18.96 41.63 -4.99
N PRO A 78 -18.25 42.77 -4.97
CA PRO A 78 -18.82 44.06 -4.59
C PRO A 78 -19.80 44.59 -5.65
N GLY A 79 -19.71 44.12 -6.89
CA GLY A 79 -20.57 44.46 -8.01
C GLY A 79 -20.29 43.57 -9.22
N THR A 80 -20.96 43.86 -10.33
CA THR A 80 -20.73 43.16 -11.61
C THR A 80 -19.37 43.55 -12.19
N GLY A 81 -18.57 42.58 -12.62
CA GLY A 81 -17.27 42.86 -13.22
C GLY A 81 -16.40 41.63 -13.45
N VAL A 82 -15.23 41.87 -14.03
CA VAL A 82 -14.21 40.84 -14.27
C VAL A 82 -13.42 40.62 -12.99
N VAL A 83 -13.34 39.37 -12.53
CA VAL A 83 -12.58 38.99 -11.34
C VAL A 83 -11.11 38.71 -11.69
N ARG A 84 -10.20 39.13 -10.81
CA ARG A 84 -8.80 38.66 -10.82
C ARG A 84 -8.34 38.20 -9.45
N TYR A 85 -7.50 37.15 -9.42
CA TYR A 85 -6.97 36.54 -8.20
C TYR A 85 -5.46 36.79 -8.07
N PRO A 86 -5.02 37.92 -7.51
CA PRO A 86 -3.61 38.34 -7.54
C PRO A 86 -2.64 37.41 -6.80
N LEU A 87 -3.11 36.68 -5.78
CA LEU A 87 -2.28 35.74 -5.01
C LEU A 87 -2.28 34.34 -5.63
N SER A 88 -3.46 33.86 -6.05
CA SER A 88 -3.74 32.60 -6.75
C SER A 88 -5.25 32.31 -6.60
N ALA A 89 -5.82 31.49 -7.49
CA ALA A 89 -7.14 30.88 -7.28
C ALA A 89 -7.16 29.91 -6.07
N GLY A 90 -6.02 29.64 -5.45
CA GLY A 90 -5.88 28.86 -4.22
C GLY A 90 -5.80 27.35 -4.46
N PRO A 91 -5.67 26.56 -3.38
CA PRO A 91 -5.68 26.97 -1.98
C PRO A 91 -4.40 27.73 -1.58
N VAL A 92 -4.55 28.87 -0.92
CA VAL A 92 -3.40 29.71 -0.48
C VAL A 92 -3.63 30.27 0.90
N LYS A 93 -2.59 30.30 1.75
CA LYS A 93 -2.67 30.91 3.09
C LYS A 93 -2.74 32.43 2.97
N VAL A 94 -3.66 33.05 3.70
CA VAL A 94 -3.91 34.49 3.67
C VAL A 94 -4.05 35.05 5.08
N ALA A 95 -3.50 36.24 5.31
CA ALA A 95 -3.74 37.00 6.52
C ALA A 95 -5.05 37.79 6.42
N ARG A 96 -5.59 38.19 7.58
CA ARG A 96 -6.72 39.13 7.63
C ARG A 96 -6.37 40.42 6.88
N GLY A 97 -7.28 40.90 6.04
CA GLY A 97 -7.10 42.12 5.25
C GLY A 97 -6.31 41.96 3.95
N ALA A 98 -5.73 40.78 3.68
CA ALA A 98 -5.05 40.48 2.42
C ALA A 98 -6.01 40.59 1.24
N VAL A 99 -5.55 41.17 0.12
CA VAL A 99 -6.34 41.26 -1.11
C VAL A 99 -6.30 39.90 -1.81
N VAL A 100 -7.44 39.20 -1.81
CA VAL A 100 -7.54 37.84 -2.37
C VAL A 100 -8.17 37.82 -3.75
N ALA A 101 -8.97 38.83 -4.06
CA ALA A 101 -9.52 39.04 -5.39
C ALA A 101 -9.68 40.54 -5.67
N THR A 102 -9.78 40.90 -6.95
CA THR A 102 -10.17 42.24 -7.40
C THR A 102 -11.30 42.09 -8.41
N VAL A 103 -12.29 42.97 -8.38
CA VAL A 103 -13.40 42.99 -9.34
C VAL A 103 -13.46 44.36 -9.98
N ASN A 104 -13.13 44.47 -11.26
CA ASN A 104 -12.95 45.76 -11.97
C ASN A 104 -12.06 46.75 -11.18
N GLY A 105 -10.97 46.26 -10.58
CA GLY A 105 -10.05 47.07 -9.77
C GLY A 105 -10.46 47.29 -8.31
N VAL A 106 -11.70 46.95 -7.91
CA VAL A 106 -12.13 47.02 -6.51
C VAL A 106 -11.58 45.82 -5.74
N ALA A 107 -10.79 46.08 -4.71
CA ALA A 107 -10.16 45.04 -3.90
C ALA A 107 -11.16 44.34 -2.96
N VAL A 108 -11.18 43.01 -3.00
CA VAL A 108 -11.88 42.15 -2.06
C VAL A 108 -10.87 41.55 -1.09
N ARG A 109 -11.06 41.82 0.19
CA ARG A 109 -10.12 41.45 1.25
C ARG A 109 -10.61 40.27 2.08
N ALA A 110 -9.68 39.44 2.54
CA ALA A 110 -9.98 38.37 3.47
C ALA A 110 -10.48 38.95 4.81
N PRO A 111 -11.68 38.57 5.30
CA PRO A 111 -12.25 39.11 6.54
C PRO A 111 -11.49 38.63 7.79
N SER A 112 -10.80 37.51 7.66
CA SER A 112 -10.09 36.77 8.70
C SER A 112 -8.87 36.09 8.08
N GLN A 113 -7.93 35.66 8.94
CA GLN A 113 -6.81 34.83 8.49
C GLN A 113 -7.29 33.39 8.21
N GLY A 114 -6.67 32.71 7.25
CA GLY A 114 -7.10 31.38 6.86
C GLY A 114 -6.49 30.88 5.55
N ILE A 115 -7.14 29.90 4.93
CA ILE A 115 -6.83 29.42 3.58
C ILE A 115 -7.90 29.94 2.64
N PHE A 116 -7.50 30.74 1.67
CA PHE A 116 -8.36 31.22 0.59
C PHE A 116 -8.42 30.20 -0.55
N LEU A 117 -9.63 30.01 -1.07
CA LEU A 117 -9.94 29.20 -2.25
C LEU A 117 -10.93 29.98 -3.13
N ALA A 118 -10.62 30.15 -4.41
CA ALA A 118 -11.54 30.70 -5.40
C ALA A 118 -12.54 29.62 -5.85
N ALA A 119 -13.27 29.04 -4.90
CA ALA A 119 -14.29 28.05 -5.20
C ALA A 119 -15.36 27.98 -4.10
N VAL A 120 -16.51 27.42 -4.46
CA VAL A 120 -17.61 27.09 -3.54
C VAL A 120 -18.22 25.74 -3.87
N ASP A 121 -18.79 25.08 -2.87
CA ASP A 121 -19.43 23.75 -2.96
C ASP A 121 -20.94 23.79 -2.63
N GLY A 122 -21.49 24.95 -2.28
CA GLY A 122 -22.91 25.15 -1.98
C GLY A 122 -23.32 24.65 -0.59
N LYS A 123 -22.37 24.16 0.21
CA LYS A 123 -22.60 23.73 1.59
C LYS A 123 -21.98 24.68 2.61
N GLU A 124 -21.47 25.81 2.16
CA GLU A 124 -20.89 26.83 3.02
C GLU A 124 -21.87 27.26 4.11
N GLY A 125 -21.43 27.12 5.37
CA GLY A 125 -22.24 27.43 6.55
C GLY A 125 -23.39 26.47 6.83
N ARG A 126 -23.70 25.51 5.94
CA ARG A 126 -24.79 24.54 6.07
C ARG A 126 -24.31 23.17 6.58
N TRP A 127 -23.17 22.69 6.12
CA TRP A 127 -22.61 21.45 6.64
C TRP A 127 -22.02 21.65 8.03
N ARG A 128 -22.70 21.11 9.04
CA ARG A 128 -22.33 21.19 10.45
C ARG A 128 -22.65 19.87 11.14
N TYR A 129 -21.95 19.59 12.24
CA TYR A 129 -22.14 18.37 13.01
C TYR A 129 -23.61 18.06 13.34
N PRO A 130 -24.43 18.99 13.90
CA PRO A 130 -25.81 18.66 14.27
C PRO A 130 -26.72 18.28 13.09
N LEU A 131 -26.34 18.64 11.86
CA LEU A 131 -27.13 18.34 10.66
C LEU A 131 -26.71 17.03 9.99
N LEU A 132 -25.49 16.55 10.24
CA LEU A 132 -24.93 15.36 9.59
C LEU A 132 -24.77 14.17 10.55
N TRP A 133 -24.75 14.44 11.86
CA TRP A 133 -24.63 13.41 12.88
C TRP A 133 -25.89 12.56 13.09
N PRO A 134 -27.12 13.12 13.14
CA PRO A 134 -28.31 12.32 13.42
C PRO A 134 -28.53 11.21 12.39
N GLY A 135 -29.06 10.08 12.85
CA GLY A 135 -29.40 8.93 12.02
C GLY A 135 -28.23 8.00 11.71
N GLN A 136 -28.57 6.82 11.21
CA GLN A 136 -27.61 5.77 10.83
C GLN A 136 -27.40 5.70 9.30
N ASP A 137 -28.09 6.55 8.55
CA ASP A 137 -28.01 6.66 7.09
C ASP A 137 -26.61 7.08 6.64
N GLU A 138 -26.23 6.63 5.44
CA GLU A 138 -24.96 7.02 4.83
C GLU A 138 -24.82 8.54 4.73
N LEU A 139 -23.57 8.99 4.80
CA LEU A 139 -23.30 10.42 4.69
C LEU A 139 -23.62 10.92 3.29
N PRO A 140 -24.19 12.13 3.18
CA PRO A 140 -24.40 12.72 1.87
C PRO A 140 -23.05 12.86 1.17
N PRO A 141 -22.96 12.49 -0.12
CA PRO A 141 -21.72 12.60 -0.85
C PRO A 141 -21.23 14.05 -0.86
N ALA A 142 -19.90 14.22 -0.87
CA ALA A 142 -19.28 15.51 -1.01
C ALA A 142 -19.72 16.17 -2.33
N PRO A 143 -20.28 17.39 -2.29
CA PRO A 143 -20.72 18.06 -3.51
C PRO A 143 -19.52 18.46 -4.36
N PRO A 144 -19.68 18.52 -5.69
CA PRO A 144 -18.62 18.97 -6.57
C PRO A 144 -18.28 20.44 -6.29
N VAL A 145 -16.98 20.73 -6.29
CA VAL A 145 -16.47 22.09 -6.06
C VAL A 145 -16.53 22.90 -7.35
N ARG A 146 -17.22 24.04 -7.31
CA ARG A 146 -17.28 25.01 -8.42
C ARG A 146 -16.18 26.04 -8.27
N TRP A 147 -15.16 25.93 -9.12
CA TRP A 147 -14.05 26.86 -9.20
C TRP A 147 -14.40 28.10 -10.02
N PHE A 148 -13.87 29.24 -9.58
CA PHE A 148 -13.91 30.50 -10.28
C PHE A 148 -12.56 30.74 -10.96
N ARG A 149 -12.61 31.21 -12.21
CA ARG A 149 -11.40 31.41 -13.02
C ARG A 149 -10.98 32.87 -13.00
N ASP A 150 -9.68 33.09 -13.12
CA ASP A 150 -9.16 34.42 -13.39
C ASP A 150 -9.70 34.94 -14.72
N GLY A 151 -10.08 36.22 -14.79
CA GLY A 151 -10.72 36.83 -15.95
C GLY A 151 -12.21 36.50 -16.13
N GLN A 152 -12.84 35.75 -15.22
CA GLN A 152 -14.26 35.44 -15.30
C GLN A 152 -15.13 36.68 -14.98
N THR A 153 -16.19 36.89 -15.75
CA THR A 153 -17.20 37.93 -15.44
C THR A 153 -18.20 37.40 -14.40
N LEU A 154 -18.30 38.10 -13.28
CA LEU A 154 -19.27 37.83 -12.20
C LEU A 154 -20.42 38.85 -12.26
N LYS A 155 -21.63 38.41 -11.89
CA LYS A 155 -22.84 39.24 -11.83
C LYS A 155 -23.17 39.62 -10.39
N GLY A 156 -23.29 40.92 -10.11
CA GLY A 156 -23.74 41.44 -8.81
C GLY A 156 -22.99 40.84 -7.62
N ARG A 157 -23.71 40.48 -6.55
CA ARG A 157 -23.15 39.87 -5.32
C ARG A 157 -22.90 38.37 -5.44
N ALA A 158 -22.49 37.88 -6.63
CA ALA A 158 -22.13 36.48 -6.81
C ALA A 158 -20.96 36.08 -5.90
N PRO A 159 -20.91 34.83 -5.42
CA PRO A 159 -19.74 34.32 -4.71
C PRO A 159 -18.52 34.33 -5.64
N LEU A 160 -17.35 34.65 -5.08
CA LEU A 160 -16.05 34.64 -5.79
C LEU A 160 -15.03 33.71 -5.15
N GLY A 161 -15.37 33.08 -4.03
CA GLY A 161 -14.51 32.18 -3.29
C GLY A 161 -14.88 32.15 -1.81
N LYS A 162 -14.03 31.50 -1.02
CA LYS A 162 -14.20 31.37 0.43
C LYS A 162 -12.86 31.37 1.15
N VAL A 163 -12.90 31.74 2.42
CA VAL A 163 -11.77 31.64 3.35
C VAL A 163 -12.12 30.61 4.41
N VAL A 164 -11.38 29.50 4.45
CA VAL A 164 -11.42 28.54 5.55
C VAL A 164 -10.62 29.09 6.70
N LEU A 165 -11.27 29.32 7.85
CA LEU A 165 -10.69 30.09 8.97
C LEU A 165 -9.47 29.39 9.58
N GLN A 166 -8.52 30.15 10.11
CA GLN A 166 -7.44 29.61 10.96
C GLN A 166 -7.16 30.52 12.16
N PRO A 167 -6.70 29.98 13.31
CA PRO A 167 -6.58 28.56 13.62
C PRO A 167 -7.95 27.91 13.84
N GLN A 168 -8.08 26.66 13.41
CA GLN A 168 -9.20 25.80 13.76
C GLN A 168 -8.78 24.34 13.66
N GLU A 169 -9.51 23.48 14.35
CA GLU A 169 -9.43 22.04 14.15
C GLU A 169 -10.36 21.64 13.00
N ILE A 170 -9.82 20.94 12.01
CA ILE A 170 -10.64 20.31 10.96
C ILE A 170 -11.21 19.03 11.53
N ARG A 171 -12.52 18.82 11.31
CA ARG A 171 -13.20 17.65 11.82
C ARG A 171 -13.67 16.80 10.67
N LEU A 172 -13.65 15.49 10.86
CA LEU A 172 -14.11 14.50 9.91
C LEU A 172 -15.29 13.76 10.53
N LEU A 173 -16.31 13.50 9.73
CA LEU A 173 -17.41 12.63 10.09
C LEU A 173 -17.44 11.49 9.07
N GLY A 174 -17.44 10.25 9.53
CA GLY A 174 -17.20 9.10 8.66
C GLY A 174 -17.60 7.77 9.28
N TYR A 175 -17.44 6.71 8.49
CA TYR A 175 -17.64 5.32 8.92
C TYR A 175 -16.33 4.55 8.86
N LEU A 176 -16.09 3.74 9.89
CA LEU A 176 -14.90 2.93 10.00
C LEU A 176 -15.27 1.50 10.36
N ASP A 177 -14.71 0.54 9.65
CA ASP A 177 -14.90 -0.88 9.96
C ASP A 177 -14.13 -1.24 11.24
N LEU A 178 -14.75 -2.04 12.10
CA LEU A 178 -14.19 -2.43 13.39
C LEU A 178 -13.29 -3.65 13.22
N VAL A 179 -12.01 -3.41 12.90
CA VAL A 179 -11.00 -4.45 12.67
C VAL A 179 -9.76 -4.21 13.53
N GLY A 180 -9.17 -5.29 14.04
CA GLY A 180 -7.89 -5.27 14.73
C GLY A 180 -7.87 -4.33 15.94
N THR A 181 -6.96 -3.35 15.94
CA THR A 181 -6.77 -2.39 17.05
C THR A 181 -7.76 -1.23 17.07
N ILE A 182 -8.62 -1.10 16.05
CA ILE A 182 -9.58 0.02 15.92
C ILE A 182 -10.55 0.11 17.12
N PRO A 183 -11.20 -0.98 17.59
CA PRO A 183 -12.14 -0.90 18.72
C PRO A 183 -11.50 -0.29 19.97
N LYS A 184 -10.28 -0.72 20.29
CA LYS A 184 -9.50 -0.17 21.41
C LYS A 184 -9.15 1.31 21.17
N GLY A 185 -8.77 1.69 19.95
CA GLY A 185 -8.51 3.10 19.62
C GLY A 185 -9.74 4.00 19.76
N LEU A 186 -10.95 3.49 19.49
CA LEU A 186 -12.20 4.22 19.76
C LEU A 186 -12.43 4.41 21.26
N GLU A 187 -12.21 3.38 22.07
CA GLU A 187 -12.29 3.45 23.55
C GLU A 187 -11.27 4.44 24.13
N ASP A 188 -10.02 4.38 23.65
CA ASP A 188 -8.92 5.28 24.02
C ASP A 188 -9.08 6.70 23.45
N ARG A 189 -10.12 6.92 22.65
CA ARG A 189 -10.43 8.17 21.91
C ARG A 189 -9.30 8.66 21.00
N ARG A 190 -8.45 7.77 20.52
CA ARG A 190 -7.30 8.09 19.68
C ARG A 190 -7.14 7.06 18.57
N LEU A 191 -7.10 7.55 17.33
CA LEU A 191 -6.86 6.72 16.16
C LEU A 191 -5.62 7.18 15.42
N ALA A 192 -4.76 6.22 15.07
CA ALA A 192 -3.65 6.45 14.17
C ALA A 192 -4.17 6.62 12.74
N ILE A 193 -4.01 7.81 12.18
CA ILE A 193 -4.51 8.16 10.85
C ILE A 193 -3.40 8.64 9.93
N ARG A 194 -3.53 8.32 8.65
CA ARG A 194 -2.60 8.70 7.57
C ARG A 194 -3.44 9.23 6.39
N ARG A 195 -2.91 10.16 5.60
CA ARG A 195 -3.58 10.57 4.36
C ARG A 195 -3.48 9.47 3.31
N ASP A 196 -2.26 8.97 3.17
CA ASP A 196 -1.90 7.94 2.21
C ASP A 196 -1.23 6.76 2.94
N PRO A 197 -1.20 5.56 2.34
CA PRO A 197 -0.55 4.39 2.92
C PRO A 197 0.93 4.57 3.23
N ASP A 198 1.61 5.52 2.58
CA ASP A 198 3.03 5.79 2.77
C ASP A 198 3.29 7.03 3.64
N ASP A 199 2.26 7.81 3.99
CA ASP A 199 2.39 9.08 4.70
C ASP A 199 2.70 8.89 6.20
N THR A 200 3.27 9.87 6.90
CA THR A 200 3.54 9.71 8.34
C THR A 200 2.24 9.63 9.13
N GLY A 201 2.15 8.63 10.02
CA GLY A 201 1.00 8.47 10.92
C GLY A 201 0.88 9.63 11.91
N SER A 202 -0.33 10.13 12.08
CA SER A 202 -0.68 11.17 13.05
C SER A 202 -1.84 10.70 13.91
N MET A 203 -1.94 11.17 15.15
CA MET A 203 -3.06 10.80 16.03
C MET A 203 -4.25 11.73 15.82
N GLY A 204 -5.39 11.18 15.39
CA GLY A 204 -6.68 11.86 15.39
C GLY A 204 -7.41 11.67 16.74
N GLU A 205 -8.13 12.69 17.17
CA GLU A 205 -8.93 12.67 18.41
C GLU A 205 -10.36 12.19 18.11
N VAL A 206 -10.79 11.06 18.66
CA VAL A 206 -12.17 10.60 18.52
C VAL A 206 -13.05 11.35 19.50
N ARG A 207 -13.85 12.28 18.99
CA ARG A 207 -14.72 13.13 19.81
C ARG A 207 -15.98 12.38 20.23
N VAL A 208 -16.60 11.70 19.27
CA VAL A 208 -17.83 10.91 19.46
C VAL A 208 -17.76 9.72 18.49
N TYR A 209 -18.26 8.56 18.92
CA TYR A 209 -18.51 7.43 18.04
C TYR A 209 -19.79 6.70 18.44
N GLU A 210 -20.41 6.04 17.47
CA GLU A 210 -21.57 5.15 17.64
C GLU A 210 -21.25 3.82 16.95
N ASN A 211 -21.38 2.72 17.70
CA ASN A 211 -21.16 1.38 17.18
C ASN A 211 -22.40 0.88 16.44
N LEU A 212 -22.22 0.44 15.19
CA LEU A 212 -23.27 -0.03 14.29
C LEU A 212 -23.04 -1.50 13.91
N GLY A 213 -22.61 -2.31 14.88
CA GLY A 213 -22.25 -3.72 14.67
C GLY A 213 -20.84 -3.87 14.12
N ALA A 214 -20.68 -4.11 12.81
CA ALA A 214 -19.38 -4.36 12.18
C ALA A 214 -18.59 -3.08 11.85
N ARG A 215 -19.23 -1.91 11.95
CA ARG A 215 -18.63 -0.60 11.68
C ARG A 215 -19.06 0.40 12.74
N SER A 216 -18.34 1.50 12.86
CA SER A 216 -18.72 2.62 13.72
C SER A 216 -18.81 3.92 12.94
N LYS A 217 -19.84 4.71 13.23
CA LYS A 217 -19.93 6.10 12.81
C LYS A 217 -19.09 6.91 13.79
N LEU A 218 -18.18 7.75 13.31
CA LEU A 218 -17.32 8.55 14.18
C LEU A 218 -17.21 10.00 13.74
N TYR A 219 -16.92 10.83 14.73
CA TYR A 219 -16.58 12.23 14.61
C TYR A 219 -15.16 12.44 15.14
N LEU A 220 -14.25 12.72 14.22
CA LEU A 220 -12.81 12.72 14.42
C LEU A 220 -12.26 14.15 14.29
N GLY A 221 -11.45 14.58 15.24
CA GLY A 221 -10.58 15.74 15.14
C GLY A 221 -9.30 15.39 14.40
N LEU A 222 -8.97 16.11 13.33
CA LEU A 222 -7.73 15.92 12.60
C LEU A 222 -6.59 16.74 13.22
N PRO A 223 -5.38 16.18 13.35
CA PRO A 223 -4.23 16.85 13.98
C PRO A 223 -3.55 17.87 13.07
N TRP A 224 -3.96 17.97 11.80
CA TRP A 224 -3.34 18.83 10.81
C TRP A 224 -4.39 19.48 9.90
N ILE A 225 -4.03 20.65 9.37
CA ILE A 225 -4.75 21.35 8.31
C ILE A 225 -3.74 21.77 7.25
N THR A 226 -3.96 21.37 6.01
CA THR A 226 -3.10 21.78 4.88
C THR A 226 -3.93 22.46 3.80
N PRO A 227 -3.32 23.31 2.96
CA PRO A 227 -4.01 23.96 1.86
C PRO A 227 -4.75 22.96 0.95
N ASP A 228 -4.16 21.82 0.63
CA ASP A 228 -4.81 20.84 -0.26
C ASP A 228 -6.00 20.10 0.38
N LEU A 229 -6.03 19.96 1.71
CA LEU A 229 -7.13 19.32 2.43
C LEU A 229 -8.47 20.03 2.21
N VAL A 230 -8.45 21.36 2.05
CA VAL A 230 -9.67 22.17 1.93
C VAL A 230 -10.19 22.28 0.50
N ARG A 231 -9.58 21.58 -0.46
CA ARG A 231 -10.04 21.56 -1.87
C ARG A 231 -11.37 20.85 -2.05
N SER A 232 -11.68 19.88 -1.19
CA SER A 232 -12.90 19.08 -1.23
C SER A 232 -13.32 18.73 0.18
N ARG A 233 -14.63 18.59 0.41
CA ARG A 233 -15.13 18.06 1.68
C ARG A 233 -15.02 16.55 1.78
N GLY A 234 -14.98 15.85 0.65
CA GLY A 234 -14.85 14.40 0.65
C GLY A 234 -13.40 14.00 0.82
N ILE A 235 -13.14 13.03 1.70
CA ILE A 235 -11.81 12.50 1.92
C ILE A 235 -11.85 11.00 2.21
N VAL A 236 -10.75 10.33 1.86
CA VAL A 236 -10.44 8.99 2.32
C VAL A 236 -9.13 9.08 3.10
N LEU A 237 -9.15 8.65 4.35
CA LEU A 237 -7.95 8.49 5.18
C LEU A 237 -7.65 7.00 5.36
N GLN A 238 -6.43 6.68 5.76
CA GLN A 238 -6.04 5.33 6.19
C GLN A 238 -5.95 5.31 7.71
N VAL A 239 -6.68 4.39 8.35
CA VAL A 239 -6.61 4.17 9.80
C VAL A 239 -5.81 2.91 10.06
N GLU A 240 -4.85 2.96 10.99
CA GLU A 240 -4.07 1.77 11.36
C GLU A 240 -4.92 0.83 12.22
N ALA A 241 -5.15 -0.37 11.70
CA ALA A 241 -5.87 -1.46 12.36
C ALA A 241 -4.95 -2.51 12.99
N GLY A 242 -3.64 -2.33 12.87
CA GLY A 242 -2.66 -3.21 13.47
C GLY A 242 -1.27 -2.95 12.91
N GLN A 243 -0.27 -3.33 13.69
CA GLN A 243 1.12 -3.33 13.27
C GLN A 243 1.72 -4.69 13.61
N MET A 244 2.44 -5.24 12.64
CA MET A 244 3.27 -6.43 12.83
C MET A 244 4.70 -6.05 12.51
N GLU A 245 5.58 -6.27 13.47
CA GLU A 245 7.01 -6.09 13.32
C GLU A 245 7.67 -7.46 13.27
N GLY A 246 8.78 -7.52 12.55
CA GLY A 246 9.57 -8.72 12.45
C GLY A 246 10.53 -8.62 11.29
N VAL A 247 10.63 -9.72 10.55
CA VAL A 247 11.59 -9.84 9.47
C VAL A 247 10.95 -10.37 8.21
N ALA A 248 11.33 -9.83 7.06
CA ALA A 248 10.81 -10.26 5.78
C ALA A 248 11.70 -11.35 5.15
N VAL A 249 11.06 -12.40 4.66
CA VAL A 249 11.68 -13.48 3.87
C VAL A 249 10.93 -13.66 2.55
N PRO A 250 11.57 -14.19 1.50
CA PRO A 250 10.86 -14.61 0.30
C PRO A 250 9.81 -15.68 0.63
N GLU A 251 8.62 -15.60 0.03
CA GLU A 251 7.58 -16.63 0.22
C GLU A 251 8.03 -18.02 -0.25
N THR A 252 8.90 -18.07 -1.26
CA THR A 252 9.51 -19.31 -1.77
C THR A 252 10.38 -20.03 -0.73
N ALA A 253 10.87 -19.30 0.29
CA ALA A 253 11.69 -19.87 1.35
C ALA A 253 10.85 -20.69 2.36
N LEU A 254 9.52 -20.49 2.36
CA LEU A 254 8.61 -21.20 3.23
C LEU A 254 8.39 -22.62 2.75
N THR A 255 8.34 -23.54 3.71
CA THR A 255 8.02 -24.94 3.47
C THR A 255 7.23 -25.52 4.63
N THR A 256 6.51 -26.61 4.39
CA THR A 256 5.74 -27.30 5.43
C THR A 256 6.35 -28.67 5.68
N ARG A 257 6.83 -28.89 6.91
CA ARG A 257 7.30 -30.20 7.38
C ARG A 257 6.46 -30.64 8.56
N GLN A 258 5.94 -31.88 8.50
CA GLN A 258 5.16 -32.48 9.59
C GLN A 258 3.99 -31.57 10.06
N GLY A 259 3.31 -30.92 9.12
CA GLY A 259 2.21 -29.99 9.41
C GLY A 259 2.63 -28.63 10.00
N ARG A 260 3.93 -28.36 10.14
CA ARG A 260 4.47 -27.08 10.65
C ARG A 260 5.09 -26.29 9.50
N ARG A 261 4.71 -25.02 9.38
CA ARG A 261 5.33 -24.06 8.46
C ARG A 261 6.66 -23.59 9.05
N GLY A 262 7.69 -23.55 8.22
CA GLY A 262 9.04 -23.15 8.61
C GLY A 262 9.87 -22.68 7.44
N VAL A 263 11.11 -22.30 7.73
CA VAL A 263 12.16 -22.01 6.74
C VAL A 263 13.41 -22.83 7.08
N PHE A 264 14.33 -22.96 6.13
CA PHE A 264 15.66 -23.48 6.42
C PHE A 264 16.61 -22.31 6.69
N SER A 265 16.96 -22.12 7.96
CA SER A 265 17.92 -21.11 8.40
C SER A 265 19.34 -21.66 8.28
N VAL A 266 20.25 -20.85 7.77
CA VAL A 266 21.66 -21.20 7.61
C VAL A 266 22.47 -20.55 8.74
N ARG A 267 23.10 -21.39 9.56
CA ARG A 267 24.01 -20.98 10.64
C ARG A 267 25.39 -21.55 10.37
N GLY A 268 26.32 -20.69 9.96
CA GLY A 268 27.64 -21.13 9.49
C GLY A 268 27.50 -22.03 8.25
N ALA A 269 27.98 -23.27 8.37
CA ALA A 269 27.92 -24.27 7.29
C ALA A 269 26.78 -25.29 7.45
N GLN A 270 25.75 -24.98 8.25
CA GLN A 270 24.62 -25.89 8.48
C GLN A 270 23.27 -25.22 8.19
N ALA A 271 22.42 -25.92 7.45
CA ALA A 271 21.02 -25.60 7.26
C ALA A 271 20.16 -26.38 8.27
N VAL A 272 19.28 -25.67 8.99
CA VAL A 272 18.40 -26.23 10.03
C VAL A 272 16.97 -25.77 9.76
N PHE A 273 16.00 -26.68 9.87
CA PHE A 273 14.59 -26.30 9.75
C PHE A 273 14.14 -25.56 11.01
N GLN A 274 13.62 -24.35 10.83
CA GLN A 274 13.13 -23.51 11.91
C GLN A 274 11.64 -23.21 11.67
N LYS A 275 10.80 -23.55 12.64
CA LYS A 275 9.38 -23.19 12.61
C LYS A 275 9.25 -21.67 12.67
N VAL A 276 8.42 -21.10 11.80
CA VAL A 276 8.15 -19.65 11.77
C VAL A 276 6.66 -19.37 11.85
N GLU A 277 6.32 -18.24 12.45
CA GLU A 277 4.97 -17.68 12.47
C GLU A 277 4.96 -16.29 11.84
N GLY A 278 3.85 -15.93 11.21
CA GLY A 278 3.78 -14.70 10.43
C GLY A 278 2.67 -14.72 9.39
N LYS A 279 2.71 -13.76 8.46
CA LYS A 279 1.71 -13.61 7.37
C LYS A 279 2.35 -13.15 6.07
N PRO A 280 1.75 -13.46 4.90
CA PRO A 280 2.16 -12.88 3.64
C PRO A 280 1.91 -11.36 3.66
N ILE A 281 2.83 -10.58 3.10
CA ILE A 281 2.76 -9.11 3.05
C ILE A 281 2.76 -8.55 1.63
N GLY A 282 2.62 -9.42 0.62
CA GLY A 282 2.61 -9.06 -0.79
C GLY A 282 4.01 -8.93 -1.39
N GLY A 283 4.09 -8.77 -2.71
CA GLY A 283 5.37 -8.69 -3.44
C GLY A 283 6.25 -9.94 -3.32
N GLY A 284 5.64 -11.11 -3.08
CA GLY A 284 6.35 -12.38 -2.88
C GLY A 284 7.11 -12.46 -1.56
N ARG A 285 6.73 -11.68 -0.54
CA ARG A 285 7.36 -11.67 0.78
C ARG A 285 6.41 -12.11 1.88
N PHE A 286 6.98 -12.79 2.86
CA PHE A 286 6.32 -13.18 4.10
C PHE A 286 6.99 -12.50 5.28
N LEU A 287 6.18 -11.86 6.13
CA LEU A 287 6.65 -11.27 7.37
C LEU A 287 6.61 -12.32 8.47
N VAL A 288 7.79 -12.67 8.98
CA VAL A 288 7.97 -13.54 10.13
C VAL A 288 8.07 -12.69 11.39
N ASN A 289 7.18 -12.89 12.35
CA ASN A 289 7.21 -12.21 13.65
C ASN A 289 7.73 -13.11 14.79
N GLN A 290 7.82 -14.42 14.57
CA GLN A 290 8.42 -15.36 15.51
C GLN A 290 9.21 -16.46 14.79
N GLY A 291 10.32 -16.87 15.39
CA GLY A 291 11.13 -17.99 14.91
C GLY A 291 12.27 -17.61 13.96
N LEU A 292 12.54 -16.33 13.73
CA LEU A 292 13.76 -15.85 13.05
C LEU A 292 14.26 -14.56 13.71
N SER A 293 15.55 -14.31 13.60
CA SER A 293 16.21 -13.09 14.08
C SER A 293 16.80 -12.29 12.93
N LEU A 294 17.02 -11.00 13.17
CA LEU A 294 17.73 -10.14 12.22
C LEU A 294 19.13 -10.66 11.96
N GLY A 295 19.53 -10.69 10.69
CA GLY A 295 20.83 -11.21 10.27
C GLY A 295 20.89 -12.73 10.10
N ASP A 296 19.81 -13.47 10.36
CA ASP A 296 19.71 -14.86 9.90
C ASP A 296 19.74 -14.89 8.36
N ALA A 297 20.26 -15.98 7.79
CA ALA A 297 20.16 -16.28 6.36
C ALA A 297 19.18 -17.43 6.17
N VAL A 298 18.34 -17.36 5.14
CA VAL A 298 17.36 -18.41 4.82
C VAL A 298 17.56 -18.91 3.39
N ILE A 299 17.35 -20.21 3.17
CA ILE A 299 17.39 -20.78 1.83
C ILE A 299 16.16 -20.32 1.04
N VAL A 300 16.37 -19.75 -0.16
CA VAL A 300 15.32 -19.14 -0.99
C VAL A 300 14.31 -20.16 -1.50
N GLU A 301 14.72 -21.39 -1.79
CA GLU A 301 13.84 -22.47 -2.25
C GLU A 301 13.58 -23.50 -1.14
N GLY A 302 12.66 -23.18 -0.22
CA GLY A 302 12.34 -24.04 0.93
C GLY A 302 11.75 -25.40 0.55
N ALA A 303 11.12 -25.52 -0.62
CA ALA A 303 10.52 -26.76 -1.10
C ALA A 303 11.56 -27.84 -1.43
N HIS A 304 12.77 -27.44 -1.85
CA HIS A 304 13.86 -28.34 -2.22
C HIS A 304 14.95 -28.44 -1.16
N ALA A 305 14.92 -27.56 -0.17
CA ALA A 305 15.89 -27.51 0.91
C ALA A 305 15.79 -28.70 1.89
N ARG A 306 16.92 -29.01 2.52
CA ARG A 306 17.09 -30.08 3.50
C ARG A 306 18.01 -29.63 4.61
N GLU A 307 17.91 -30.31 5.75
CA GLU A 307 18.83 -30.10 6.86
C GLU A 307 20.16 -30.78 6.56
N GLY A 308 21.25 -30.15 6.98
CA GLY A 308 22.58 -30.70 6.78
C GLY A 308 23.61 -29.64 6.45
N ARG A 309 24.76 -30.12 5.95
CA ARG A 309 25.90 -29.25 5.65
C ARG A 309 25.67 -28.50 4.34
N VAL A 310 25.92 -27.20 4.35
CA VAL A 310 25.89 -26.31 3.20
C VAL A 310 27.24 -25.60 3.04
N GLN A 311 27.58 -25.25 1.80
CA GLN A 311 28.75 -24.47 1.43
C GLN A 311 28.24 -23.11 0.93
N LEU A 312 28.75 -22.04 1.53
CA LEU A 312 28.39 -20.66 1.19
C LEU A 312 29.57 -20.01 0.46
N TRP A 313 30.04 -20.64 -0.63
CA TRP A 313 31.14 -20.12 -1.47
C TRP A 313 31.20 -20.82 -2.81
#